data_AF-A0A7C0U9U8-F1
#
_entry.id   AF-A0A7C0U9U8-F1
#
_cell.length_a   1.000
_cell.length_b   1.000
_cell.length_c   1.000
_cell.angle_alpha   90.00
_cell.angle_beta   90.00
_cell.angle_gamma   90.00
#
_symmetry.space_group_name_H-M   'P 1'
#
loop_
_entity.id
_entity.type
_entity.pdbx_description
1 polymer ?
#
loop_
_entity_poly.entity_id
_entity_poly.type
_entity_poly.pdbx_seq_one_letter_code
_entity_poly.pdbx_strand_id
1 'polypeptide(L)'
;MSVIVKTVACILTVPAYIFGLYIVIRGHLTPGGGFAGGAILATLIAMLLVSFGRNLERGFRKESLSVLEILGMSLFITLAFFGLSFTFFHNILANSGGLFGMSVEFGPNSGYLNTGGLIPVMNIAVGIEVFSALSMIILLMLTGMKEEKK
;
A
#
# COMPACT_ATOMS: atom_id res chain seq x y z
N MET A 1 -27.15 1.66 -6.24
CA MET A 1 -26.52 1.05 -7.42
C MET A 1 -27.23 -0.24 -7.80
N SER A 2 -27.26 -0.55 -9.09
CA SER A 2 -27.90 -1.75 -9.64
C SER A 2 -27.24 -3.04 -9.12
N VAL A 3 -27.94 -4.16 -9.23
CA VAL A 3 -27.40 -5.49 -8.87
C VAL A 3 -26.15 -5.80 -9.69
N ILE A 4 -26.17 -5.48 -10.99
CA ILE A 4 -25.04 -5.69 -11.90
C ILE A 4 -23.77 -4.99 -11.38
N VAL A 5 -23.87 -3.71 -11.00
CA VAL A 5 -22.71 -2.94 -10.49
C VAL A 5 -22.14 -3.57 -9.22
N LYS A 6 -23.00 -3.96 -8.28
CA LYS A 6 -22.55 -4.59 -7.02
C LYS A 6 -21.88 -5.94 -7.25
N THR A 7 -22.43 -6.76 -8.15
CA THR A 7 -21.86 -8.06 -8.51
C THR A 7 -20.50 -7.91 -9.18
N VAL A 8 -20.37 -7.01 -10.15
CA VAL A 8 -19.09 -6.74 -10.82
C VAL A 8 -18.04 -6.20 -9.84
N ALA A 9 -18.42 -5.26 -8.97
CA ALA A 9 -17.51 -4.72 -7.95
C ALA A 9 -17.00 -5.83 -7.00
N CYS A 10 -17.87 -6.75 -6.58
CA CYS A 10 -17.48 -7.88 -5.74
C CYS A 10 -16.50 -8.82 -6.46
N ILE A 11 -16.76 -9.16 -7.72
CA ILE A 11 -15.87 -10.01 -8.53
C ILE A 11 -14.49 -9.36 -8.72
N LEU A 12 -14.46 -8.05 -9.00
CA LEU A 12 -13.21 -7.31 -9.22
C LEU A 12 -12.40 -7.07 -7.95
N THR A 13 -12.98 -7.25 -6.77
CA THR A 13 -12.32 -6.96 -5.50
C THR A 13 -11.07 -7.80 -5.29
N VAL A 14 -11.20 -9.12 -5.43
CA VAL A 14 -10.10 -10.07 -5.22
C VAL A 14 -8.93 -9.84 -6.20
N PRO A 15 -9.14 -9.79 -7.54
CA PRO A 15 -8.03 -9.58 -8.46
C PRO A 15 -7.39 -8.20 -8.31
N ALA A 16 -8.17 -7.13 -8.08
CA ALA A 16 -7.61 -5.80 -7.88
C ALA A 16 -6.79 -5.70 -6.58
N TYR A 17 -7.23 -6.37 -5.51
CA TYR A 17 -6.49 -6.44 -4.25
C TYR A 17 -5.15 -7.15 -4.41
N ILE A 18 -5.16 -8.34 -5.03
CA ILE A 18 -3.94 -9.12 -5.30
C ILE A 18 -2.99 -8.32 -6.22
N PHE A 19 -3.53 -7.65 -7.23
CA PHE A 19 -2.74 -6.82 -8.14
C PHE A 19 -2.10 -5.62 -7.42
N GLY A 20 -2.85 -4.93 -6.55
CA GLY A 20 -2.31 -3.85 -5.72
C GLY A 20 -1.13 -4.33 -4.86
N LEU A 21 -1.30 -5.46 -4.15
CA LEU A 21 -0.23 -6.06 -3.35
C LEU A 21 0.99 -6.47 -4.19
N TYR A 22 0.76 -7.05 -5.37
CA TYR A 22 1.80 -7.42 -6.32
C TYR A 22 2.66 -6.20 -6.71
N ILE A 23 2.02 -5.07 -7.03
CA ILE A 23 2.72 -3.83 -7.41
C ILE A 23 3.53 -3.25 -6.25
N VAL A 24 3.02 -3.31 -5.02
CA VAL A 24 3.77 -2.88 -3.83
C VAL A 24 5.02 -3.74 -3.62
N ILE A 25 4.86 -5.07 -3.63
CA ILE A 25 5.93 -6.02 -3.29
C ILE A 25 7.04 -6.04 -4.35
N ARG A 26 6.69 -5.98 -5.64
CA ARG A 26 7.64 -6.04 -6.76
C ARG A 26 8.16 -4.68 -7.23
N GLY A 27 7.95 -3.61 -6.46
CA GLY A 27 8.36 -2.25 -6.83
C GLY A 27 9.85 -2.07 -7.17
N HIS A 28 10.72 -2.97 -6.72
CA HIS A 28 12.16 -2.93 -7.03
C HIS A 28 12.54 -3.70 -8.31
N LEU A 29 11.61 -4.47 -8.88
CA LEU A 29 11.85 -5.34 -10.06
C LEU A 29 11.05 -4.88 -11.28
N THR A 30 9.87 -4.32 -11.06
CA THR A 30 8.94 -3.90 -12.11
C THR A 30 8.55 -2.44 -11.91
N PRO A 31 8.19 -1.71 -12.97
CA PRO A 31 7.61 -0.38 -12.84
C PRO A 31 6.42 -0.41 -11.87
N GLY A 32 6.41 0.48 -10.86
CA GLY A 32 5.42 0.44 -9.79
C GLY A 32 5.98 0.92 -8.45
N GLY A 33 5.67 0.19 -7.37
CA GLY A 33 6.13 0.48 -6.01
C GLY A 33 5.00 0.78 -5.03
N GLY A 34 5.38 1.21 -3.83
CA GLY A 34 4.46 1.46 -2.73
C GLY A 34 3.36 2.46 -3.09
N PHE A 35 3.70 3.57 -3.73
CA PHE A 35 2.72 4.61 -4.07
C PHE A 35 1.65 4.13 -5.07
N ALA A 36 2.08 3.59 -6.22
CA ALA A 36 1.16 3.11 -7.24
C ALA A 36 0.28 1.96 -6.72
N GLY A 37 0.88 1.01 -6.00
CA GLY A 37 0.14 -0.12 -5.41
C GLY A 37 -0.84 0.33 -4.32
N GLY A 38 -0.43 1.25 -3.44
CA GLY A 38 -1.31 1.84 -2.42
C GLY A 38 -2.49 2.59 -3.03
N ALA A 39 -2.28 3.34 -4.12
CA ALA A 39 -3.34 4.04 -4.84
C ALA A 39 -4.35 3.08 -5.49
N ILE A 40 -3.89 1.95 -6.04
CA ILE A 40 -4.77 0.88 -6.56
C ILE A 40 -5.66 0.33 -5.44
N LEU A 41 -5.08 0.04 -4.26
CA LEU A 41 -5.83 -0.46 -3.10
C LEU A 41 -6.82 0.58 -2.55
N ALA A 42 -6.46 1.87 -2.53
CA ALA A 42 -7.39 2.93 -2.14
C ALA A 42 -8.54 3.08 -3.15
N THR A 43 -8.25 2.92 -4.44
CA THR A 43 -9.26 2.92 -5.51
C THR A 43 -10.24 1.76 -5.34
N LEU A 44 -9.77 0.59 -4.90
CA LEU A 44 -10.63 -0.53 -4.57
C LEU A 44 -11.62 -0.17 -3.45
N ILE A 45 -11.17 0.53 -2.41
CA ILE A 45 -12.05 1.04 -1.35
C ILE A 45 -13.07 2.03 -1.91
N ALA A 46 -12.64 2.98 -2.76
CA ALA A 46 -13.54 3.91 -3.42
C ALA A 46 -14.65 3.19 -4.21
N MET A 47 -14.26 2.19 -5.02
CA MET A 47 -15.20 1.39 -5.82
C MET A 47 -16.24 0.68 -4.94
N LEU A 48 -15.80 0.08 -3.84
CA LEU A 48 -16.68 -0.62 -2.91
C LEU A 48 -17.61 0.35 -2.16
N LEU A 49 -17.10 1.50 -1.72
CA LEU A 49 -17.91 2.55 -1.08
C LEU A 49 -19.00 3.08 -2.03
N VAL A 50 -18.67 3.34 -3.29
CA VAL A 50 -19.65 3.79 -4.30
C VAL A 50 -20.68 2.71 -4.63
N SER A 51 -20.27 1.44 -4.69
CA SER A 51 -21.14 0.34 -5.08
C SER A 51 -22.12 -0.09 -3.98
N PHE A 52 -21.64 -0.13 -2.72
CA PHE A 52 -22.40 -0.65 -1.57
C PHE A 52 -22.90 0.44 -0.61
N GLY A 53 -22.35 1.65 -0.68
CA GLY A 53 -22.77 2.78 0.16
C GLY A 53 -22.59 2.51 1.66
N ARG A 54 -23.59 2.92 2.45
CA ARG A 54 -23.56 2.97 3.93
C ARG A 54 -23.26 1.64 4.62
N ASN A 55 -23.51 0.51 3.96
CA ASN A 55 -23.26 -0.81 4.56
C ASN A 55 -21.76 -1.07 4.78
N LEU A 56 -20.89 -0.42 3.99
CA LEU A 56 -19.44 -0.61 4.07
C LEU A 56 -18.74 0.45 4.94
N GLU A 57 -19.37 1.61 5.16
CA GLU A 57 -18.83 2.68 6.01
C GLU A 57 -18.57 2.23 7.45
N ARG A 58 -19.35 1.25 7.95
CA ARG A 58 -19.13 0.67 9.29
C ARG A 58 -17.84 -0.14 9.40
N GLY A 59 -17.34 -0.67 8.28
CA GLY A 59 -16.11 -1.47 8.26
C GLY A 59 -14.84 -0.62 8.27
N PHE A 60 -14.89 0.62 7.78
CA PHE A 60 -13.73 1.50 7.68
C PHE A 60 -13.85 2.67 8.66
N ARG A 61 -13.24 2.50 9.82
CA ARG A 61 -13.17 3.53 10.85
C ARG A 61 -12.00 4.48 10.57
N LYS A 62 -12.25 5.78 10.74
CA LYS A 62 -11.20 6.82 10.64
C LYS A 62 -10.03 6.49 11.56
N GLU A 63 -10.32 6.03 12.78
CA GLU A 63 -9.28 5.65 13.75
C GLU A 63 -8.36 4.56 13.19
N SER A 64 -8.89 3.53 12.54
CA SER A 64 -8.09 2.44 11.97
C SER A 64 -7.19 2.91 10.83
N LEU A 65 -7.68 3.79 9.96
CA LEU A 65 -6.87 4.33 8.87
C LEU A 65 -5.78 5.27 9.38
N SER A 66 -6.07 6.09 10.40
CA SER A 66 -5.07 6.95 11.02
C SER A 66 -3.97 6.15 11.72
N VAL A 67 -4.31 5.03 12.36
CA VAL A 67 -3.31 4.11 12.93
C VAL A 67 -2.44 3.52 11.83
N LEU A 68 -3.02 3.08 10.70
CA LEU A 68 -2.25 2.54 9.57
C LEU A 68 -1.30 3.58 8.96
N GLU A 69 -1.73 4.84 8.85
CA GLU A 69 -0.91 5.97 8.40
C GLU A 69 0.31 6.16 9.32
N ILE A 70 0.07 6.32 10.62
CA ILE A 70 1.18 6.47 11.59
C ILE A 70 2.12 5.25 11.54
N LEU A 71 1.60 4.04 11.38
CA LEU A 71 2.41 2.83 11.24
C LEU A 71 3.24 2.81 9.96
N GLY A 72 2.67 3.19 8.81
CA GLY A 72 3.37 3.24 7.53
C GLY A 72 4.52 4.25 7.57
N MET A 73 4.24 5.47 8.02
CA MET A 73 5.25 6.53 8.15
C MET A 73 6.33 6.19 9.18
N SER A 74 5.95 5.70 10.37
CA SER A 74 6.93 5.33 11.41
C SER A 74 7.82 4.17 10.98
N LEU A 75 7.28 3.18 10.29
CA LEU A 75 8.06 2.06 9.76
C LEU A 75 9.06 2.55 8.71
N PHE A 76 8.67 3.45 7.81
CA PHE A 76 9.60 4.02 6.83
C PHE A 76 10.76 4.79 7.50
N ILE A 77 10.44 5.64 8.48
CA ILE A 77 11.43 6.45 9.20
C ILE A 77 12.37 5.55 10.00
N THR A 78 11.85 4.60 10.78
CA THR A 78 12.68 3.68 11.58
C THR A 78 13.67 2.89 10.74
N LEU A 79 13.27 2.41 9.55
CA LEU A 79 14.18 1.75 8.61
C LEU A 79 15.28 2.68 8.08
N ALA A 80 14.98 3.97 7.88
CA ALA A 80 15.97 4.97 7.48
C ALA A 80 17.04 5.19 8.57
N PHE A 81 16.59 5.26 9.84
CA PHE A 81 17.45 5.43 11.01
C PHE A 81 18.27 4.17 11.33
N PHE A 82 17.79 2.98 10.97
CA PHE A 82 18.54 1.74 11.18
C PHE A 82 19.93 1.77 10.52
N GLY A 83 20.07 2.50 9.39
CA GLY A 83 21.34 2.70 8.68
C GLY A 83 22.42 3.52 9.41
N LEU A 84 22.06 4.27 10.46
CA LEU A 84 22.90 5.34 11.02
C LEU A 84 24.29 4.91 11.51
N SER A 85 24.49 3.63 11.86
CA SER A 85 25.81 3.11 12.21
C SER A 85 26.85 3.29 11.09
N PHE A 86 26.40 3.41 9.84
CA PHE A 86 27.25 3.69 8.68
C PHE A 86 26.91 5.05 8.07
N THR A 87 25.68 5.20 7.56
CA THR A 87 25.14 6.44 6.98
C THR A 87 23.62 6.42 7.09
N PHE A 88 22.97 7.59 7.10
CA PHE A 88 21.51 7.64 6.96
C PHE A 88 21.07 6.88 5.69
N PHE A 89 20.00 6.07 5.79
CA PHE A 89 19.54 5.16 4.73
C PHE A 89 20.56 4.10 4.25
N HIS A 90 21.60 3.79 5.02
CA HIS A 90 22.49 2.68 4.65
C HIS A 90 21.69 1.38 4.48
N ASN A 91 21.81 0.73 3.32
CA ASN A 91 21.05 -0.47 2.98
C ASN A 91 21.65 -1.71 3.65
N ILE A 92 21.51 -1.82 4.97
CA ILE A 92 22.12 -2.88 5.80
C ILE A 92 21.68 -4.29 5.36
N LEU A 93 20.47 -4.43 4.81
CA LEU A 93 19.98 -5.74 4.39
C LEU A 93 20.58 -6.20 3.06
N ALA A 94 21.08 -5.28 2.21
CA ALA A 94 21.65 -5.66 0.93
C ALA A 94 22.90 -6.54 1.13
N ASN A 95 22.97 -7.66 0.41
CA ASN A 95 24.05 -8.65 0.50
C ASN A 95 24.24 -9.29 1.90
N SER A 96 23.25 -9.18 2.80
CA SER A 96 23.30 -9.82 4.12
C SER A 96 23.08 -11.34 4.09
N GLY A 97 22.59 -11.89 2.97
CA GLY A 97 22.19 -13.30 2.84
C GLY A 97 20.86 -13.64 3.52
N GLY A 98 20.22 -12.68 4.19
CA GLY A 98 18.93 -12.83 4.86
C GLY A 98 17.72 -12.50 3.97
N LEU A 99 16.60 -12.17 4.61
CA LEU A 99 15.38 -11.71 3.94
C LEU A 99 15.66 -10.40 3.17
N PHE A 100 15.26 -10.37 1.90
CA PHE A 100 15.58 -9.35 0.88
C PHE A 100 17.08 -9.11 0.64
N GLY A 101 17.95 -9.93 1.19
CA GLY A 101 19.40 -9.68 1.25
C GLY A 101 20.26 -10.55 0.36
N MET A 102 19.70 -11.29 -0.61
CA MET A 102 20.53 -12.08 -1.52
C MET A 102 21.37 -11.16 -2.40
N SER A 103 22.60 -11.59 -2.65
CA SER A 103 23.46 -10.95 -3.63
C SER A 103 22.91 -11.18 -5.03
N VAL A 104 23.10 -10.18 -5.89
CA VAL A 104 22.67 -10.21 -7.28
C VAL A 104 23.90 -10.03 -8.14
N GLU A 105 24.06 -10.89 -9.13
CA GLU A 105 25.13 -10.75 -10.11
C GLU A 105 24.96 -9.46 -10.92
N PHE A 106 26.08 -8.90 -11.39
CA PHE A 106 26.04 -7.69 -12.18
C PHE A 106 25.42 -7.97 -13.56
N GLY A 107 24.35 -7.25 -13.88
CA GLY A 107 23.66 -7.34 -15.16
C GLY A 107 22.18 -7.72 -15.05
N PRO A 108 21.52 -7.97 -16.20
CA PRO A 108 20.13 -8.43 -16.23
C PRO A 108 19.99 -9.77 -15.51
N ASN A 109 19.06 -9.84 -14.57
CA ASN A 109 18.74 -11.05 -13.84
C ASN A 109 17.25 -11.35 -13.97
N SER A 110 16.84 -12.55 -13.55
CA SER A 110 15.46 -13.03 -13.60
C SER A 110 14.50 -12.28 -12.66
N GLY A 111 14.97 -11.30 -11.88
CA GLY A 111 14.18 -10.52 -10.95
C GLY A 111 13.77 -11.33 -9.73
N TYR A 112 14.75 -11.68 -8.89
CA TYR A 112 14.49 -12.40 -7.65
C TYR A 112 13.88 -11.47 -6.60
N LEU A 113 12.76 -11.88 -6.01
CA LEU A 113 12.06 -11.06 -5.01
C LEU A 113 12.89 -10.86 -3.74
N ASN A 114 13.71 -11.83 -3.37
CA ASN A 114 14.53 -11.81 -2.15
C ASN A 114 15.82 -10.97 -2.34
N THR A 115 15.70 -9.81 -2.98
CA THR A 115 16.79 -8.86 -3.29
C THR A 115 16.35 -7.43 -2.98
N GLY A 116 17.21 -6.44 -3.19
CA GLY A 116 16.88 -5.02 -2.96
C GLY A 116 17.05 -4.53 -1.51
N GLY A 117 17.35 -5.42 -0.56
CA GLY A 117 17.64 -5.09 0.83
C GLY A 117 16.45 -4.44 1.52
N LEU A 118 16.61 -3.18 1.96
CA LEU A 118 15.54 -2.41 2.61
C LEU A 118 14.44 -1.94 1.66
N ILE A 119 14.68 -1.89 0.34
CA ILE A 119 13.75 -1.31 -0.65
C ILE A 119 12.37 -1.99 -0.65
N PRO A 120 12.24 -3.33 -0.66
CA PRO A 120 10.93 -3.99 -0.63
C PRO A 120 10.14 -3.66 0.65
N VAL A 121 10.81 -3.58 1.80
CA VAL A 121 10.19 -3.26 3.08
C VAL A 121 9.73 -1.80 3.12
N MET A 122 10.57 -0.88 2.63
CA MET A 122 10.21 0.54 2.49
C MET A 122 9.04 0.74 1.52
N ASN A 123 8.97 -0.03 0.43
CA ASN A 123 7.83 -0.01 -0.49
C ASN A 123 6.53 -0.46 0.19
N ILE A 124 6.57 -1.47 1.06
CA ILE A 124 5.42 -1.88 1.86
C ILE A 124 4.98 -0.75 2.81
N ALA A 125 5.93 -0.10 3.47
CA ALA A 125 5.67 1.04 4.35
C ALA A 125 4.92 2.16 3.61
N VAL A 126 5.44 2.57 2.45
CA VAL A 126 4.82 3.59 1.59
C VAL A 126 3.48 3.11 1.06
N GLY A 127 3.33 1.82 0.73
CA GLY A 127 2.06 1.25 0.28
C GLY A 127 0.96 1.33 1.32
N ILE A 128 1.29 1.03 2.58
CA ILE A 128 0.36 1.18 3.72
C ILE A 128 -0.02 2.64 3.88
N GLU A 129 0.97 3.54 3.92
CA GLU A 129 0.78 4.99 4.09
C GLU A 129 -0.15 5.59 3.03
N VAL A 130 0.12 5.31 1.76
CA VAL A 130 -0.66 5.85 0.64
C VAL A 130 -2.07 5.28 0.62
N PHE A 131 -2.22 3.99 0.91
CA PHE A 131 -3.53 3.35 1.05
C PHE A 131 -4.36 4.01 2.16
N SER A 132 -3.79 4.21 3.35
CA SER A 132 -4.50 4.82 4.47
C SER A 132 -4.88 6.27 4.20
N ALA A 133 -3.94 7.08 3.72
CA ALA A 133 -4.15 8.50 3.47
C ALA A 133 -5.24 8.74 2.40
N LEU A 134 -5.16 8.05 1.27
CA LEU A 134 -6.16 8.20 0.19
C LEU A 134 -7.54 7.68 0.63
N SER A 135 -7.59 6.54 1.33
CA SER A 135 -8.85 6.00 1.86
C SER A 135 -9.49 6.92 2.89
N MET A 136 -8.68 7.58 3.73
CA MET A 136 -9.14 8.58 4.68
C MET A 136 -9.75 9.78 3.96
N ILE A 137 -9.08 10.32 2.94
CA ILE A 137 -9.59 11.43 2.13
C ILE A 137 -10.94 11.06 1.50
N ILE A 138 -11.04 9.88 0.89
CA ILE A 138 -12.29 9.38 0.29
C ILE A 138 -13.42 9.32 1.33
N LEU A 139 -13.16 8.77 2.52
CA LEU A 139 -14.15 8.70 3.59
C LEU A 139 -14.55 10.07 4.13
N LEU A 140 -13.60 11.00 4.27
CA LEU A 140 -13.87 12.37 4.70
C LEU A 140 -14.75 13.09 3.70
N MET A 141 -14.43 13.03 2.40
CA MET A 141 -15.25 13.61 1.34
C MET A 141 -16.67 13.03 1.34
N LEU A 142 -16.81 11.72 1.44
CA LEU A 142 -18.12 11.06 1.51
C LEU A 142 -18.92 11.42 2.76
N THR A 143 -18.25 11.73 3.87
CA THR A 143 -18.91 12.17 5.12
C THR A 143 -19.33 13.63 5.02
N GLY A 144 -18.47 14.52 4.51
CA GLY A 144 -18.77 15.94 4.35
C GLY A 144 -19.98 16.21 3.45
N MET A 145 -20.11 15.45 2.35
CA MET A 145 -21.30 15.53 1.45
C MET A 145 -22.63 15.18 2.14
N LYS A 146 -22.61 14.54 3.32
CA LYS A 146 -23.83 14.21 4.07
C LYS A 146 -24.24 15.31 5.03
N GLU A 147 -23.29 16.08 5.55
CA GLU A 147 -23.59 17.20 6.45
C GLU A 147 -24.31 18.33 5.71
N GLU A 148 -23.99 18.57 4.44
CA GLU A 148 -24.72 19.54 3.59
C GLU A 148 -26.17 19.14 3.26
N LYS A 149 -26.55 17.86 3.44
CA LYS A 149 -27.91 17.37 3.16
C LYS A 149 -28.83 17.33 4.39
N LYS A 150 -28.36 17.79 5.54
CA LYS A 150 -29.14 17.94 6.77
C LYS A 150 -29.46 19.41 7.02
#